data_AF-A0A2G9FZU7-F1
#
_entry.id   AF-A0A2G9FZU7-F1
#
_cell.length_a   1.000
_cell.length_b   1.000
_cell.length_c   1.000
_cell.angle_alpha   90.00
_cell.angle_beta   90.00
_cell.angle_gamma   90.00
#
_symmetry.space_group_name_H-M   'P 1'
#
loop_
_entity.id
_entity.type
_entity.pdbx_description
1 polymer ?
#
loop_
_entity_poly.entity_id
_entity_poly.type
_entity_poly.pdbx_seq_one_letter_code
_entity_poly.pdbx_strand_id
1 'polypeptide(L)'
;MLFAGLYLVALGVGGIKGSLPPHGAEQFDEHTRQGRKQRSTFFNYYVFCLSCGALIAVTFVVWIEDNKGWQWGFGIATAAILISIPIFLLGSGKYRIKIPAGSPITTIVKVLVAAIYKWWISRTRNNAIENISRTPSMTTEASEEEGNTGRNEESRTSTEDLKFLNRALEPLPTPRWLHCTVNQVENVKLVIKIIPIFMSTIMLNCCLAQLSTFSIQQAATMDTKIGSLRIPPASLPVFPVLFIMILAPVYNHIVIPISRRLTNNEMGITHLQRIGTGLVLSIIAMATAALVEMKRKKLAVQSGLMNSTQPLPITFLWVALQYLFLGSADLFTLAGMMDFFFTEAPFSMRSLATSLSWVSLAMGYYLSSVLVELVNGVTGTFRHTPWLYGSHLNHYHLERFYWFMCILSGLNFLHYLFWAQRYNYKTSSGPANHKKIQMRNEIQEA
;
A
#
# COMPACT_ATOMS: atom_id res chain seq x y z
N MET A 1 28.99 9.86 -2.28
CA MET A 1 28.93 9.04 -1.06
C MET A 1 27.56 9.08 -0.37
N LEU A 2 26.95 10.24 -0.14
CA LEU A 2 25.61 10.36 0.48
C LEU A 2 24.53 9.49 -0.19
N PHE A 3 24.34 9.63 -1.51
CA PHE A 3 23.33 8.85 -2.25
C PHE A 3 23.58 7.34 -2.20
N ALA A 4 24.84 6.91 -2.33
CA ALA A 4 25.21 5.50 -2.22
C ALA A 4 24.85 4.94 -0.83
N GLY A 5 25.13 5.69 0.24
CA GLY A 5 24.72 5.32 1.60
C GLY A 5 23.20 5.24 1.77
N LEU A 6 22.45 6.23 1.26
CA LEU A 6 20.99 6.23 1.30
C LEU A 6 20.38 5.03 0.56
N TYR A 7 20.88 4.70 -0.63
CA TYR A 7 20.41 3.52 -1.37
C TYR A 7 20.76 2.21 -0.67
N LEU A 8 21.94 2.11 -0.02
CA LEU A 8 22.32 0.92 0.74
C LEU A 8 21.43 0.73 1.97
N VAL A 9 21.11 1.82 2.68
CA VAL A 9 20.16 1.81 3.80
C VAL A 9 18.77 1.40 3.31
N ALA A 10 18.30 1.98 2.20
CA ALA A 10 17.01 1.62 1.61
C ALA A 10 16.94 0.13 1.24
N LEU A 11 18.01 -0.42 0.63
CA LEU A 11 18.11 -1.84 0.30
C LEU A 11 18.03 -2.73 1.55
N GLY A 12 18.84 -2.41 2.57
CA GLY A 12 18.89 -3.18 3.82
C GLY A 12 17.57 -3.14 4.60
N VAL A 13 17.02 -1.94 4.81
CA VAL A 13 15.74 -1.74 5.51
C VAL A 13 14.59 -2.39 4.76
N GLY A 14 14.56 -2.27 3.43
CA GLY A 14 13.54 -2.91 2.58
C GLY A 14 13.54 -4.43 2.72
N GLY A 15 14.73 -5.05 2.70
CA GLY A 15 14.88 -6.50 2.89
C GLY A 15 14.41 -6.98 4.27
N ILE A 16 14.84 -6.29 5.34
CA ILE A 16 14.50 -6.67 6.72
C ILE A 16 13.00 -6.50 7.00
N LYS A 17 12.38 -5.39 6.56
CA LYS A 17 10.95 -5.13 6.79
C LYS A 17 10.05 -6.20 6.19
N GLY A 18 10.43 -6.76 5.03
CA GLY A 18 9.65 -7.79 4.34
C GLY A 18 9.79 -9.19 4.94
N SER A 19 10.96 -9.53 5.49
CA SER A 19 11.26 -10.90 5.94
C SER A 19 11.16 -11.11 7.45
N LEU A 20 11.44 -10.09 8.27
CA LEU A 20 11.57 -10.24 9.72
C LEU A 20 10.25 -10.59 10.44
N PRO A 21 9.13 -9.88 10.21
CA PRO A 21 7.87 -10.23 10.88
C PRO A 21 7.36 -11.63 10.52
N PRO A 22 7.34 -12.05 9.23
CA PRO A 22 7.02 -13.43 8.87
C PRO A 22 7.96 -14.45 9.50
N HIS A 23 9.27 -14.20 9.46
CA HIS A 23 10.26 -15.11 10.04
C HIS A 23 10.02 -15.35 11.53
N GLY A 24 9.74 -14.29 12.31
CA GLY A 24 9.42 -14.39 13.73
C GLY A 24 8.08 -15.11 13.99
N ALA A 25 7.07 -14.84 13.16
CA ALA A 25 5.76 -15.49 13.28
C ALA A 25 5.80 -17.00 12.99
N GLU A 26 6.68 -17.43 12.09
CA GLU A 26 6.87 -18.83 11.69
C GLU A 26 7.62 -19.68 12.72
N GLN A 27 8.17 -19.06 13.76
CA GLN A 27 8.78 -19.80 14.88
C GLN A 27 7.75 -20.49 15.78
N PHE A 28 6.48 -20.06 15.71
CA PHE A 28 5.39 -20.62 16.50
C PHE A 28 4.57 -21.60 15.67
N ASP A 29 4.11 -22.68 16.31
CA ASP A 29 3.27 -23.67 15.64
C ASP A 29 1.84 -23.14 15.40
N GLU A 30 1.38 -23.28 14.16
CA GLU A 30 0.06 -22.81 13.73
C GLU A 30 -1.06 -23.80 14.06
N HIS A 31 -0.73 -25.09 14.17
CA HIS A 31 -1.73 -26.14 14.36
C HIS A 31 -2.20 -26.23 15.81
N THR A 32 -1.31 -25.98 16.78
CA THR A 32 -1.66 -25.92 18.20
C THR A 32 -2.30 -24.60 18.62
N ARG A 33 -3.31 -24.68 19.49
CA ARG A 33 -3.96 -23.48 20.09
C ARG A 33 -2.94 -22.63 20.87
N GLN A 34 -1.99 -23.28 21.54
CA GLN A 34 -0.95 -22.61 22.32
C GLN A 34 0.03 -21.84 21.41
N GLY A 35 0.49 -22.43 20.30
CA GLY A 35 1.35 -21.75 19.35
C GLY A 35 0.68 -20.53 18.69
N ARG A 36 -0.60 -20.63 18.33
CA ARG A 36 -1.38 -19.47 17.84
C ARG A 36 -1.48 -18.33 18.87
N LYS A 37 -1.66 -18.67 20.15
CA LYS A 37 -1.69 -17.67 21.24
C LYS A 37 -0.33 -17.00 21.40
N GLN A 38 0.76 -17.77 21.41
CA GLN A 38 2.13 -17.24 21.51
C GLN A 38 2.48 -16.35 20.31
N ARG A 39 2.08 -16.72 19.09
CA ARG A 39 2.25 -15.91 17.88
C ARG A 39 1.55 -14.55 17.99
N SER A 40 0.32 -14.53 18.52
CA SER A 40 -0.40 -13.28 18.77
C SER A 40 0.31 -12.42 19.82
N THR A 41 0.78 -13.02 20.92
CA THR A 41 1.57 -12.33 21.94
C THR A 41 2.88 -11.76 21.35
N PHE A 42 3.58 -12.52 20.50
CA PHE A 42 4.77 -12.05 19.79
C PHE A 42 4.49 -10.79 18.97
N PHE A 43 3.42 -10.77 18.17
CA PHE A 43 3.07 -9.60 17.37
C PHE A 43 2.70 -8.38 18.24
N ASN A 44 2.04 -8.60 19.39
CA ASN A 44 1.76 -7.52 20.33
C ASN A 44 3.06 -6.88 20.86
N TYR A 45 4.03 -7.70 21.30
CA TYR A 45 5.33 -7.20 21.73
C TYR A 45 6.12 -6.56 20.59
N TYR A 46 6.07 -7.13 19.38
CA TYR A 46 6.71 -6.59 18.19
C TYR A 46 6.22 -5.18 17.88
N VAL A 47 4.90 -4.98 17.86
CA VAL A 47 4.29 -3.65 17.62
C VAL A 47 4.60 -2.68 18.76
N PHE A 48 4.58 -3.15 20.02
CA PHE A 48 4.95 -2.33 21.17
C PHE A 48 6.40 -1.84 21.08
N CYS A 49 7.36 -2.74 20.85
CA CYS A 49 8.77 -2.41 20.68
C CYS A 49 9.01 -1.46 19.50
N LEU A 50 8.33 -1.68 18.36
CA LEU A 50 8.40 -0.78 17.22
C LEU A 50 7.89 0.62 17.55
N SER A 51 6.78 0.72 18.29
CA SER A 51 6.18 2.00 18.66
C SER A 51 7.07 2.77 19.64
N CYS A 52 7.62 2.10 20.66
CA CYS A 52 8.59 2.69 21.58
C CYS A 52 9.87 3.12 20.87
N GLY A 53 10.41 2.27 19.99
CA GLY A 53 11.60 2.58 19.20
C GLY A 53 11.39 3.78 18.27
N ALA A 54 10.22 3.85 17.61
CA ALA A 54 9.83 4.99 16.78
C ALA A 54 9.74 6.29 17.60
N LEU A 55 9.11 6.25 18.79
CA LEU A 55 9.04 7.41 19.67
C LEU A 55 10.43 7.90 20.09
N ILE A 56 11.32 7.00 20.51
CA ILE A 56 12.70 7.35 20.87
C ILE A 56 13.45 7.94 19.67
N ALA A 57 13.29 7.35 18.49
CA ALA A 57 13.95 7.81 17.27
C ALA A 57 13.49 9.24 16.88
N VAL A 58 12.19 9.49 16.77
CA VAL A 58 11.67 10.79 16.32
C VAL A 58 11.81 11.89 17.36
N THR A 59 12.06 11.56 18.64
CA THR A 59 12.25 12.55 19.71
C THR A 59 13.73 12.69 20.07
N PHE A 60 14.30 11.68 20.74
CA PHE A 60 15.63 11.74 21.31
C PHE A 60 16.74 11.73 20.26
N VAL A 61 16.67 10.84 19.26
CA VAL A 61 17.71 10.77 18.21
C VAL A 61 17.68 12.03 17.35
N VAL A 62 16.49 12.48 16.94
CA VAL A 62 16.34 13.76 16.22
C VAL A 62 16.85 14.95 17.05
N TRP A 63 16.59 14.97 18.36
CA TRP A 63 17.14 16.02 19.22
C TRP A 63 18.67 16.01 19.25
N ILE A 64 19.29 14.83 19.27
CA ILE A 64 20.76 14.70 19.15
C ILE A 64 21.25 15.23 17.80
N GLU A 65 20.57 14.89 16.70
CA GLU A 65 20.94 15.33 15.36
C GLU A 65 20.93 16.86 15.25
N ASP A 66 19.89 17.51 15.77
CA ASP A 66 19.72 18.97 15.72
C ASP A 66 20.62 19.73 16.71
N ASN A 67 20.93 19.17 17.88
CA ASN A 67 21.66 19.89 18.95
C ASN A 67 23.14 19.49 19.11
N LYS A 68 23.49 18.25 18.79
CA LYS A 68 24.87 17.71 18.92
C LYS A 68 25.51 17.41 17.57
N GLY A 69 24.71 17.29 16.51
CA GLY A 69 25.17 17.09 15.15
C GLY A 69 24.85 15.70 14.61
N TRP A 70 24.80 15.61 13.29
CA TRP A 70 24.28 14.46 12.53
C TRP A 70 25.13 13.21 12.68
N GLN A 71 26.43 13.37 12.95
CA GLN A 71 27.38 12.28 13.16
C GLN A 71 26.97 11.39 14.36
N TRP A 72 26.47 12.00 15.43
CA TRP A 72 26.03 11.27 16.63
C TRP A 72 24.71 10.52 16.38
N GLY A 73 23.76 11.14 15.68
CA GLY A 73 22.49 10.48 15.31
C GLY A 73 22.72 9.25 14.42
N PHE A 74 23.49 9.41 13.33
CA PHE A 74 23.86 8.29 12.47
C PHE A 74 24.74 7.26 13.19
N GLY A 75 25.59 7.68 14.11
CA GLY A 75 26.39 6.79 14.96
C GLY A 75 25.52 5.89 15.83
N ILE A 76 24.50 6.43 16.49
CA ILE A 76 23.53 5.66 17.30
C ILE A 76 22.79 4.65 16.43
N ALA A 77 22.28 5.07 15.27
CA ALA A 77 21.57 4.18 14.34
C ALA A 77 22.46 3.04 13.83
N THR A 78 23.72 3.36 13.49
CA THR A 78 24.71 2.37 13.02
C THR A 78 25.04 1.37 14.13
N ALA A 79 25.31 1.85 15.35
CA ALA A 79 25.58 0.99 16.50
C ALA A 79 24.40 0.05 16.81
N ALA A 80 23.17 0.56 16.74
CA ALA A 80 21.97 -0.25 16.96
C ALA A 80 21.87 -1.40 15.93
N ILE A 81 22.12 -1.13 14.65
CA ILE A 81 22.12 -2.17 13.60
C ILE A 81 23.26 -3.17 13.84
N LEU A 82 24.48 -2.69 14.11
CA LEU A 82 25.65 -3.54 14.36
C LEU A 82 25.49 -4.44 15.59
N ILE A 83 24.73 -4.01 16.60
CA ILE A 83 24.39 -4.82 17.78
C ILE A 83 23.27 -5.83 17.45
N SER A 84 22.30 -5.45 16.62
CA SER A 84 21.17 -6.33 16.29
C SER A 84 21.59 -7.56 15.46
N ILE A 85 22.61 -7.43 14.59
CA ILE A 85 23.08 -8.53 13.74
C ILE A 85 23.64 -9.71 14.56
N PRO A 86 24.60 -9.53 15.50
CA PRO A 86 25.06 -10.60 16.37
C PRO A 86 23.94 -11.24 17.20
N ILE A 87 23.03 -10.43 17.75
CA ILE A 87 21.90 -10.93 18.53
C ILE A 87 21.02 -11.86 17.68
N PHE A 88 20.76 -11.48 16.43
CA PHE A 88 20.02 -12.33 15.49
C PHE A 88 20.80 -13.61 15.14
N LEU A 89 22.10 -13.51 14.87
CA LEU A 89 22.93 -14.67 14.52
C LEU A 89 23.08 -15.67 15.67
N LEU A 90 23.14 -15.20 16.92
CA LEU A 90 23.18 -16.06 18.11
C LEU A 90 21.93 -16.96 18.23
N GLY A 91 20.80 -16.56 17.64
CA GLY A 91 19.57 -17.35 17.60
C GLY A 91 19.52 -18.39 16.47
N SER A 92 20.45 -18.36 15.52
CA SER A 92 20.39 -19.14 14.27
C SER A 92 20.21 -20.64 14.47
N GLY A 93 20.88 -21.24 15.45
CA GLY A 93 20.76 -22.68 15.76
C GLY A 93 19.39 -23.10 16.32
N LYS A 94 18.54 -22.16 16.73
CA LYS A 94 17.20 -22.42 17.28
C LYS A 94 16.08 -22.10 16.29
N TYR A 95 16.38 -21.45 15.17
CA TYR A 95 15.35 -21.02 14.24
C TYR A 95 14.79 -22.19 13.43
N ARG A 96 13.47 -22.26 13.35
CA ARG A 96 12.77 -23.11 12.39
C ARG A 96 12.86 -22.45 11.01
N ILE A 97 13.51 -23.14 10.08
CA ILE A 97 13.64 -22.70 8.69
C ILE A 97 12.53 -23.34 7.86
N LYS A 98 11.74 -22.52 7.17
CA LYS A 98 10.67 -22.97 6.28
C LYS A 98 11.20 -23.31 4.90
N ILE A 99 10.63 -24.34 4.28
CA ILE A 99 10.93 -24.74 2.91
C ILE A 99 10.32 -23.71 1.94
N PRO A 100 11.07 -23.22 0.93
CA PRO A 100 10.56 -22.25 -0.04
C PRO A 100 9.33 -22.76 -0.80
N ALA A 101 8.22 -22.03 -0.75
CA ALA A 101 6.93 -22.41 -1.34
C ALA A 101 6.66 -21.83 -2.76
N GLY A 102 7.72 -21.37 -3.45
CA GLY A 102 7.62 -20.71 -4.76
C GLY A 102 7.17 -19.25 -4.70
N SER A 103 7.01 -18.61 -5.88
CA SER A 103 6.67 -17.19 -6.00
C SER A 103 5.30 -16.96 -6.64
N PRO A 104 4.43 -16.14 -6.02
CA PRO A 104 3.19 -15.67 -6.65
C PRO A 104 3.46 -14.88 -7.95
N ILE A 105 4.54 -14.12 -8.01
CA ILE A 105 4.88 -13.24 -9.14
C ILE A 105 5.18 -14.08 -10.39
N THR A 106 5.93 -15.17 -10.25
CA THR A 106 6.23 -16.05 -11.38
C THR A 106 4.96 -16.67 -11.95
N THR A 107 3.96 -16.95 -11.09
CA THR A 107 2.64 -17.44 -11.52
C THR A 107 1.87 -16.37 -12.31
N ILE A 108 1.88 -15.11 -11.85
CA ILE A 108 1.24 -13.99 -12.57
C ILE A 108 1.88 -13.80 -13.94
N VAL A 109 3.21 -13.68 -13.98
CA VAL A 109 3.96 -13.47 -15.23
C VAL A 109 3.70 -14.62 -16.20
N LYS A 110 3.74 -15.87 -15.72
CA LYS A 110 3.45 -17.05 -16.53
C LYS A 110 2.06 -16.97 -17.17
N VAL A 111 1.01 -16.65 -16.40
CA VAL A 111 -0.37 -16.54 -16.92
C VAL A 111 -0.51 -15.40 -17.92
N LEU A 112 0.10 -14.24 -17.65
CA LEU A 112 0.05 -13.10 -18.56
C LEU A 112 0.76 -13.39 -19.88
N VAL A 113 1.98 -13.96 -19.82
CA VAL A 113 2.74 -14.34 -21.01
C VAL A 113 2.00 -15.43 -21.79
N ALA A 114 1.38 -16.40 -21.11
CA ALA A 114 0.56 -17.44 -21.75
C ALA A 114 -0.62 -16.85 -22.52
N ALA A 115 -1.35 -15.92 -21.90
CA ALA A 115 -2.49 -15.25 -22.54
C ALA A 115 -2.06 -14.41 -23.74
N ILE A 116 -0.97 -13.63 -23.62
CA ILE A 116 -0.45 -12.78 -24.69
C ILE A 116 0.07 -13.62 -25.87
N TYR A 117 0.82 -14.68 -25.57
CA TYR A 117 1.37 -15.58 -26.59
C TYR A 117 0.26 -16.26 -27.41
N LYS A 118 -0.75 -16.82 -26.73
CA LYS A 118 -1.91 -17.43 -27.41
C LYS A 118 -2.77 -16.41 -28.15
N TRP A 119 -2.92 -15.20 -27.60
CA TRP A 119 -3.58 -14.10 -28.30
C TRP A 119 -2.86 -13.75 -29.62
N TRP A 120 -1.53 -13.69 -29.59
CA TRP A 120 -0.73 -13.38 -30.78
C TRP A 120 -0.81 -14.48 -31.84
N ILE A 121 -0.71 -15.76 -31.45
CA ILE A 121 -0.88 -16.89 -32.39
C ILE A 121 -2.27 -16.91 -33.01
N SER A 122 -3.31 -16.74 -32.19
CA SER A 122 -4.70 -16.71 -32.67
C SER A 122 -4.92 -15.58 -33.68
N ARG A 123 -4.33 -14.40 -33.43
CA ARG A 123 -4.37 -13.26 -34.36
C ARG A 123 -3.63 -13.54 -35.66
N THR A 124 -2.42 -14.12 -35.61
CA THR A 124 -1.65 -14.48 -36.80
C THR A 124 -2.38 -15.53 -37.65
N ARG A 125 -3.04 -16.50 -37.03
CA ARG A 125 -3.85 -17.51 -37.73
C ARG A 125 -5.10 -16.89 -38.38
N ASN A 126 -5.79 -15.99 -37.69
CA ASN A 126 -6.96 -15.31 -38.27
C ASN A 126 -6.56 -14.43 -39.47
N ASN A 127 -5.46 -13.68 -39.36
CA ASN A 127 -4.96 -12.86 -40.47
C ASN A 127 -4.50 -13.72 -41.68
N ALA A 128 -3.95 -14.92 -41.42
CA ALA A 128 -3.59 -15.86 -42.48
C ALA A 128 -4.83 -16.44 -43.19
N ILE A 129 -5.89 -16.77 -42.43
CA ILE A 129 -7.17 -17.26 -42.98
C ILE A 129 -7.89 -16.15 -43.78
N GLU A 130 -7.86 -14.91 -43.31
CA GLU A 130 -8.45 -13.76 -44.01
C GLU A 130 -7.71 -13.44 -45.33
N ASN A 131 -6.39 -13.64 -45.36
CA ASN A 131 -5.60 -13.52 -46.59
C ASN A 131 -5.84 -14.68 -47.58
N ILE A 132 -6.12 -15.89 -47.10
CA ILE A 132 -6.50 -17.04 -47.96
C ILE A 132 -7.91 -16.85 -48.53
N SER A 133 -8.81 -16.22 -47.76
CA SER A 133 -10.21 -15.93 -48.15
C SER A 133 -10.36 -14.85 -49.22
N ARG A 134 -9.27 -14.17 -49.62
CA ARG A 134 -9.24 -13.22 -50.76
C ARG A 134 -8.89 -13.87 -52.10
N THR A 135 -8.85 -15.19 -52.16
CA THR A 135 -8.67 -15.97 -53.39
C THR A 135 -9.98 -16.66 -53.75
N PRO A 136 -10.64 -16.37 -54.89
CA PRO A 136 -11.89 -17.01 -55.25
C PRO A 136 -11.62 -18.36 -55.93
N SER A 137 -11.97 -19.46 -55.26
CA SER A 137 -12.27 -20.76 -55.88
C SER A 137 -12.89 -21.69 -54.81
N MET A 138 -14.21 -21.91 -54.83
CA MET A 138 -14.94 -23.00 -55.51
C MET A 138 -14.90 -24.34 -54.75
N THR A 139 -16.13 -24.78 -54.40
CA THR A 139 -16.64 -26.14 -54.08
C THR A 139 -16.26 -26.80 -52.75
N THR A 140 -17.18 -26.92 -51.78
CA THR A 140 -18.16 -28.01 -51.50
C THR A 140 -17.51 -29.25 -50.88
N GLU A 141 -17.78 -29.53 -49.60
CA GLU A 141 -18.67 -30.63 -49.16
C GLU A 141 -18.70 -30.76 -47.63
N ALA A 142 -19.92 -30.93 -47.13
CA ALA A 142 -20.26 -31.16 -45.75
C ALA A 142 -19.96 -32.60 -45.33
N SER A 143 -19.58 -32.80 -44.08
CA SER A 143 -19.81 -34.06 -43.36
C SER A 143 -19.99 -33.74 -41.88
N GLU A 144 -21.25 -33.82 -41.47
CA GLU A 144 -21.69 -33.98 -40.10
C GLU A 144 -21.30 -35.39 -39.63
N GLU A 145 -20.58 -35.53 -38.53
CA GLU A 145 -20.67 -36.72 -37.70
C GLU A 145 -20.63 -36.32 -36.21
N GLU A 146 -21.82 -36.37 -35.61
CA GLU A 146 -22.03 -36.38 -34.17
C GLU A 146 -21.53 -37.72 -33.60
N GLY A 147 -20.71 -37.64 -32.55
CA GLY A 147 -20.21 -38.80 -31.82
C GLY A 147 -19.89 -38.44 -30.37
N ASN A 148 -20.95 -38.27 -29.58
CA ASN A 148 -20.89 -38.02 -28.14
C ASN A 148 -20.56 -39.32 -27.38
N THR A 149 -19.47 -39.37 -26.61
CA THR A 149 -19.42 -40.10 -25.33
C THR A 149 -18.18 -39.81 -24.49
N GLY A 150 -18.41 -39.21 -23.32
CA GLY A 150 -17.83 -39.74 -22.08
C GLY A 150 -16.45 -39.26 -21.65
N ARG A 151 -16.33 -38.00 -21.21
CA ARG A 151 -15.41 -37.68 -20.11
C ARG A 151 -15.96 -36.56 -19.23
N ASN A 152 -16.76 -37.00 -18.26
CA ASN A 152 -17.11 -36.22 -17.07
C ASN A 152 -15.84 -35.98 -16.24
N GLU A 153 -15.15 -34.88 -16.51
CA GLU A 153 -14.39 -34.17 -15.48
C GLU A 153 -14.99 -32.78 -15.37
N GLU A 154 -15.43 -32.43 -14.16
CA GLU A 154 -16.07 -31.17 -13.80
C GLU A 154 -15.32 -29.97 -14.40
N SER A 155 -15.81 -29.49 -15.55
CA SER A 155 -15.44 -28.19 -16.09
C SER A 155 -15.92 -27.13 -15.11
N ARG A 156 -15.09 -26.80 -14.11
CA ARG A 156 -15.21 -25.59 -13.31
C ARG A 156 -15.32 -24.43 -14.28
N THR A 157 -16.54 -23.94 -14.45
CA THR A 157 -16.92 -22.88 -15.36
C THR A 157 -16.00 -21.67 -15.16
N SER A 158 -15.17 -21.40 -16.17
CA SER A 158 -14.28 -20.25 -16.18
C SER A 158 -15.12 -18.98 -16.11
N THR A 159 -14.81 -18.08 -15.16
CA THR A 159 -15.55 -16.82 -14.98
C THR A 159 -15.49 -15.99 -16.27
N GLU A 160 -16.62 -15.39 -16.69
CA GLU A 160 -16.69 -14.53 -17.88
C GLU A 160 -15.94 -13.20 -17.74
N ASP A 161 -15.57 -12.82 -16.52
CA ASP A 161 -14.76 -11.63 -16.27
C ASP A 161 -13.34 -11.82 -16.79
N LEU A 162 -12.79 -10.76 -17.41
CA LEU A 162 -11.43 -10.74 -17.99
C LEU A 162 -11.20 -11.87 -19.02
N LYS A 163 -12.11 -12.01 -20.01
CA LYS A 163 -12.05 -13.04 -21.08
C LYS A 163 -10.69 -13.17 -21.78
N PHE A 164 -9.89 -12.11 -21.82
CA PHE A 164 -8.52 -12.16 -22.34
C PHE A 164 -7.65 -13.19 -21.61
N LEU A 165 -7.78 -13.32 -20.29
CA LEU A 165 -6.99 -14.28 -19.51
C LEU A 165 -7.44 -15.73 -19.72
N ASN A 166 -8.69 -15.96 -20.12
CA ASN A 166 -9.19 -17.31 -20.45
C ASN A 166 -8.46 -17.89 -21.66
N ARG A 167 -7.90 -17.03 -22.51
CA ARG A 167 -7.07 -17.46 -23.64
C ARG A 167 -5.86 -18.27 -23.19
N ALA A 168 -5.34 -18.04 -21.97
CA ALA A 168 -4.27 -18.85 -21.40
C ALA A 168 -4.61 -20.35 -21.26
N LEU A 169 -5.91 -20.70 -21.29
CA LEU A 169 -6.40 -22.08 -21.18
C LEU A 169 -6.73 -22.72 -22.54
N GLU A 170 -6.70 -21.96 -23.64
CA GLU A 170 -7.08 -22.50 -24.96
C GLU A 170 -6.11 -23.62 -25.43
N PRO A 171 -6.58 -24.65 -26.14
CA PRO A 171 -5.76 -25.76 -26.62
C PRO A 171 -4.90 -25.38 -27.84
N LEU A 172 -4.11 -24.30 -27.74
CA LEU A 172 -3.10 -23.92 -28.72
C LEU A 172 -1.71 -24.44 -28.32
N PRO A 173 -0.82 -24.70 -29.29
CA PRO A 173 0.55 -25.13 -29.00
C PRO A 173 1.24 -24.09 -28.10
N THR A 174 1.65 -24.52 -26.91
CA THR A 174 2.42 -23.70 -25.97
C THR A 174 3.60 -24.47 -25.42
N PRO A 175 4.73 -23.77 -25.15
CA PRO A 175 5.88 -24.40 -24.53
C PRO A 175 5.53 -24.91 -23.13
N ARG A 176 6.14 -26.05 -22.72
CA ARG A 176 5.77 -26.77 -21.47
C ARG A 176 5.78 -25.89 -20.21
N TRP A 177 6.71 -24.94 -20.13
CA TRP A 177 6.84 -24.04 -18.98
C TRP A 177 5.70 -23.01 -18.87
N LEU A 178 4.92 -22.81 -19.94
CA LEU A 178 3.84 -21.84 -20.06
C LEU A 178 2.44 -22.46 -19.88
N HIS A 179 2.34 -23.77 -19.60
CA HIS A 179 1.05 -24.39 -19.28
C HIS A 179 0.47 -23.88 -17.97
N CYS A 180 -0.70 -23.25 -18.06
CA CYS A 180 -1.43 -22.70 -16.92
C CYS A 180 -2.59 -23.61 -16.53
N THR A 181 -2.85 -23.73 -15.23
CA THR A 181 -4.05 -24.40 -14.72
C THR A 181 -5.20 -23.40 -14.58
N VAL A 182 -6.45 -23.89 -14.60
CA VAL A 182 -7.66 -23.05 -14.41
C VAL A 182 -7.57 -22.25 -13.11
N ASN A 183 -7.12 -22.90 -12.02
CA ASN A 183 -6.93 -22.24 -10.72
C ASN A 183 -5.89 -21.10 -10.79
N GLN A 184 -4.80 -21.25 -11.56
CA GLN A 184 -3.81 -20.17 -11.72
C GLN A 184 -4.41 -18.97 -12.45
N VAL A 185 -5.21 -19.21 -13.49
CA VAL A 185 -5.85 -18.15 -14.27
C VAL A 185 -6.89 -17.39 -13.44
N GLU A 186 -7.77 -18.10 -12.73
CA GLU A 186 -8.78 -17.48 -11.85
C GLU A 186 -8.13 -16.68 -10.70
N ASN A 187 -7.04 -17.22 -10.12
CA ASN A 187 -6.28 -16.51 -9.10
C ASN A 187 -5.70 -15.18 -9.62
N VAL A 188 -5.18 -15.15 -10.85
CA VAL A 188 -4.65 -13.93 -11.46
C VAL A 188 -5.77 -12.94 -11.78
N LYS A 189 -6.94 -13.40 -12.25
CA LYS A 189 -8.11 -12.53 -12.45
C LYS A 189 -8.51 -11.78 -11.17
N LEU A 190 -8.53 -12.49 -10.04
CA LEU A 190 -8.83 -11.89 -8.74
C LEU A 190 -7.83 -10.79 -8.39
N VAL A 191 -6.53 -11.04 -8.58
CA VAL A 191 -5.49 -10.03 -8.33
C VAL A 191 -5.70 -8.80 -9.22
N ILE A 192 -6.03 -8.99 -10.52
CA ILE A 192 -6.28 -7.87 -11.43
C ILE A 192 -7.50 -7.04 -11.01
N LYS A 193 -8.57 -7.67 -10.53
CA LYS A 193 -9.76 -6.97 -10.03
C LYS A 193 -9.47 -6.04 -8.85
N ILE A 194 -8.41 -6.33 -8.09
CA ILE A 194 -8.01 -5.53 -6.94
C ILE A 194 -7.16 -4.31 -7.35
N ILE A 195 -6.48 -4.35 -8.51
CA ILE A 195 -5.56 -3.29 -8.98
C ILE A 195 -6.19 -1.89 -8.98
N PRO A 196 -7.43 -1.67 -9.45
CA PRO A 196 -8.01 -0.32 -9.44
C PRO A 196 -8.17 0.28 -8.04
N ILE A 197 -8.55 -0.55 -7.05
CA ILE A 197 -8.66 -0.16 -5.64
C ILE A 197 -7.26 0.09 -5.05
N PHE A 198 -6.30 -0.76 -5.39
CA PHE A 198 -4.90 -0.56 -5.05
C PHE A 198 -4.38 0.80 -5.54
N MET A 199 -4.61 1.11 -6.82
CA MET A 199 -4.10 2.34 -7.46
C MET A 199 -4.65 3.60 -6.80
N SER A 200 -5.88 3.60 -6.28
CA SER A 200 -6.42 4.78 -5.61
C SER A 200 -5.73 5.12 -4.29
N THR A 201 -5.01 4.17 -3.69
CA THR A 201 -4.27 4.43 -2.44
C THR A 201 -2.93 5.13 -2.67
N ILE A 202 -2.44 5.15 -3.90
CA ILE A 202 -1.17 5.80 -4.28
C ILE A 202 -1.25 7.32 -4.02
N MET A 203 -2.38 7.95 -4.30
CA MET A 203 -2.56 9.39 -4.08
C MET A 203 -2.49 9.77 -2.58
N LEU A 204 -3.04 8.92 -1.70
CA LEU A 204 -2.91 9.12 -0.26
C LEU A 204 -1.44 8.99 0.18
N ASN A 205 -0.72 7.99 -0.34
CA ASN A 205 0.71 7.84 -0.07
C ASN A 205 1.55 9.01 -0.62
N CYS A 206 1.13 9.61 -1.72
CA CYS A 206 1.70 10.87 -2.23
C CYS A 206 1.47 12.04 -1.26
N CYS A 207 0.29 12.12 -0.63
CA CYS A 207 0.06 13.09 0.44
C CYS A 207 0.94 12.81 1.67
N LEU A 208 1.14 11.55 2.05
CA LEU A 208 2.00 11.18 3.19
C LEU A 208 3.45 11.64 3.01
N ALA A 209 3.97 11.63 1.78
CA ALA A 209 5.31 12.14 1.48
C ALA A 209 5.48 13.62 1.87
N GLN A 210 4.40 14.40 1.91
CA GLN A 210 4.45 15.82 2.31
C GLN A 210 4.73 16.02 3.80
N LEU A 211 4.39 15.04 4.65
CA LEU A 211 4.73 15.10 6.08
C LEU A 211 6.24 15.10 6.26
N SER A 212 6.93 14.18 5.58
CA SER A 212 8.38 14.01 5.68
C SER A 212 9.20 15.09 4.97
N THR A 213 8.56 16.03 4.27
CA THR A 213 9.23 17.03 3.42
C THR A 213 8.72 18.45 3.73
N PHE A 214 7.76 18.96 2.96
CA PHE A 214 7.29 20.35 3.08
C PHE A 214 6.71 20.67 4.45
N SER A 215 6.07 19.72 5.13
CA SER A 215 5.53 19.97 6.47
C SER A 215 6.62 20.22 7.51
N ILE A 216 7.77 19.52 7.40
CA ILE A 216 8.94 19.76 8.25
C ILE A 216 9.55 21.12 7.91
N GLN A 217 9.70 21.44 6.62
CA GLN A 217 10.20 22.76 6.19
C GLN A 217 9.30 23.90 6.66
N GLN A 218 7.98 23.71 6.58
CA GLN A 218 6.98 24.65 7.05
C GLN A 218 7.17 24.92 8.54
N ALA A 219 7.22 23.87 9.36
CA ALA A 219 7.43 24.01 10.81
C ALA A 219 8.79 24.59 11.18
N ALA A 220 9.84 24.38 10.36
CA ALA A 220 11.14 25.00 10.57
C ALA A 220 11.10 26.54 10.48
N THR A 221 10.11 27.11 9.79
CA THR A 221 9.90 28.57 9.71
C THR A 221 8.98 29.12 10.80
N MET A 222 8.44 28.26 11.66
CA MET A 222 7.44 28.61 12.69
C MET A 222 8.09 28.65 14.08
N ASP A 223 7.37 29.20 15.05
CA ASP A 223 7.81 29.15 16.44
C ASP A 223 7.69 27.71 16.98
N THR A 224 8.85 27.14 17.31
CA THR A 224 9.04 25.76 17.79
C THR A 224 9.25 25.68 19.30
N LYS A 225 9.09 26.79 20.02
CA LYS A 225 9.22 26.80 21.47
C LYS A 225 7.92 26.32 22.14
N ILE A 226 8.06 25.41 23.10
CA ILE A 226 7.03 25.09 24.08
C ILE A 226 7.62 25.39 25.46
N GLY A 227 7.21 26.52 26.04
CA GLY A 227 7.85 27.04 27.25
C GLY A 227 9.32 27.35 27.01
N SER A 228 10.23 26.70 27.75
CA SER A 228 11.68 26.84 27.61
C SER A 228 12.30 25.88 26.58
N LEU A 229 11.58 24.84 26.14
CA LEU A 229 12.11 23.80 25.27
C LEU A 229 11.90 24.16 23.79
N ARG A 230 12.96 24.12 23.00
CA ARG A 230 12.89 24.22 21.53
C ARG A 230 12.80 22.84 20.93
N ILE A 231 11.69 22.57 20.23
CA ILE A 231 11.43 21.26 19.64
C ILE A 231 11.95 21.23 18.19
N PRO A 232 12.79 20.26 17.81
CA PRO A 232 13.18 20.05 16.42
C PRO A 232 11.97 19.91 15.49
N PRO A 233 11.89 20.63 14.36
CA PRO A 233 10.84 20.43 13.36
C PRO A 233 10.78 19.00 12.83
N ALA A 234 11.93 18.32 12.74
CA ALA A 234 12.04 16.94 12.33
C ALA A 234 11.41 15.95 13.33
N SER A 235 11.08 16.38 14.55
CA SER A 235 10.35 15.58 15.54
C SER A 235 8.84 15.59 15.36
N LEU A 236 8.29 16.34 14.40
CA LEU A 236 6.86 16.36 14.08
C LEU A 236 6.21 14.99 13.84
N PRO A 237 6.88 13.97 13.29
CA PRO A 237 6.35 12.61 13.19
C PRO A 237 5.99 11.97 14.54
N VAL A 238 6.34 12.58 15.68
CA VAL A 238 5.80 12.20 16.99
C VAL A 238 4.28 12.27 17.04
N PHE A 239 3.66 13.25 16.36
CA PHE A 239 2.21 13.45 16.39
C PHE A 239 1.44 12.24 15.82
N PRO A 240 1.70 11.77 14.58
CA PRO A 240 1.08 10.55 14.06
C PRO A 240 1.31 9.34 14.94
N VAL A 241 2.51 9.17 15.50
CA VAL A 241 2.80 8.02 16.37
C VAL A 241 1.90 8.04 17.61
N LEU A 242 1.81 9.18 18.29
CA LEU A 242 0.92 9.35 19.44
C LEU A 242 -0.56 9.17 19.06
N PHE A 243 -0.98 9.76 17.93
CA PHE A 243 -2.35 9.60 17.46
C PHE A 243 -2.68 8.17 17.10
N ILE A 244 -1.80 7.42 16.45
CA ILE A 244 -2.00 6.00 16.14
C ILE A 244 -2.07 5.19 17.44
N MET A 245 -1.21 5.46 18.42
CA MET A 245 -1.23 4.79 19.73
C MET A 245 -2.55 5.01 20.49
N ILE A 246 -3.21 6.16 20.31
CA ILE A 246 -4.51 6.44 20.93
C ILE A 246 -5.65 5.89 20.06
N LEU A 247 -5.59 6.13 18.75
CA LEU A 247 -6.65 5.82 17.79
C LEU A 247 -6.82 4.32 17.59
N ALA A 248 -5.75 3.52 17.63
CA ALA A 248 -5.84 2.07 17.45
C ALA A 248 -6.65 1.37 18.58
N PRO A 249 -6.37 1.61 19.88
CA PRO A 249 -7.23 1.11 20.97
C PRO A 249 -8.66 1.64 20.89
N VAL A 250 -8.85 2.92 20.61
CA VAL A 250 -10.19 3.53 20.47
C VAL A 250 -10.96 2.86 19.33
N TYR A 251 -10.30 2.61 18.19
CA TYR A 251 -10.92 1.92 17.07
C TYR A 251 -11.37 0.51 17.44
N ASN A 252 -10.48 -0.27 18.06
CA ASN A 252 -10.75 -1.67 18.38
C ASN A 252 -11.79 -1.85 19.50
N HIS A 253 -11.75 -1.02 20.54
CA HIS A 253 -12.60 -1.18 21.72
C HIS A 253 -13.87 -0.33 21.71
N ILE A 254 -13.92 0.74 20.92
CA ILE A 254 -15.07 1.67 20.88
C ILE A 254 -15.73 1.66 19.51
N VAL A 255 -14.97 1.95 18.45
CA VAL A 255 -15.55 2.11 17.10
C VAL A 255 -16.09 0.79 16.54
N ILE A 256 -15.33 -0.31 16.60
CA ILE A 256 -15.76 -1.61 16.07
C ILE A 256 -17.02 -2.12 16.80
N PRO A 257 -17.09 -2.17 18.15
CA PRO A 257 -18.28 -2.67 18.84
C PRO A 257 -19.52 -1.83 18.56
N ILE A 258 -19.39 -0.50 18.52
CA ILE A 258 -20.51 0.40 18.18
C ILE A 258 -20.94 0.18 16.72
N SER A 259 -19.99 0.10 15.80
CA SER A 259 -20.28 -0.14 14.39
C SER A 259 -21.00 -1.47 14.17
N ARG A 260 -20.59 -2.55 14.84
CA ARG A 260 -21.27 -3.85 14.80
C ARG A 260 -22.71 -3.77 15.30
N ARG A 261 -22.95 -3.02 16.39
CA ARG A 261 -24.30 -2.79 16.92
C ARG A 261 -25.19 -2.00 15.96
N LEU A 262 -24.62 -1.04 15.22
CA LEU A 262 -25.39 -0.19 14.30
C LEU A 262 -25.63 -0.84 12.93
N THR A 263 -24.66 -1.60 12.41
CA THR A 263 -24.71 -2.17 11.05
C THR A 263 -25.22 -3.60 11.01
N ASN A 264 -25.37 -4.27 12.15
CA ASN A 264 -25.71 -5.70 12.25
C ASN A 264 -24.83 -6.63 11.39
N ASN A 265 -23.63 -6.18 11.03
CA ASN A 265 -22.66 -6.95 10.27
C ASN A 265 -21.55 -7.45 11.19
N GLU A 266 -21.13 -8.71 11.07
CA GLU A 266 -20.05 -9.32 11.87
C GLU A 266 -18.74 -8.52 11.77
N MET A 267 -18.51 -7.87 10.63
CA MET A 267 -17.31 -7.05 10.38
C MET A 267 -17.45 -5.60 10.88
N GLY A 268 -18.67 -5.12 11.14
CA GLY A 268 -18.97 -3.73 11.51
C GLY A 268 -18.73 -2.75 10.34
N ILE A 269 -17.45 -2.46 10.05
CA ILE A 269 -17.03 -1.58 8.94
C ILE A 269 -16.38 -2.45 7.86
N THR A 270 -16.84 -2.33 6.62
CA THR A 270 -16.27 -3.10 5.51
C THR A 270 -14.85 -2.60 5.16
N HIS A 271 -14.00 -3.47 4.60
CA HIS A 271 -12.63 -3.10 4.27
C HIS A 271 -12.56 -1.93 3.28
N LEU A 272 -13.44 -1.91 2.26
CA LEU A 272 -13.54 -0.78 1.34
C LEU A 272 -14.03 0.51 2.04
N GLN A 273 -14.97 0.44 2.98
CA GLN A 273 -15.35 1.63 3.74
C GLN A 273 -14.16 2.19 4.52
N ARG A 274 -13.36 1.31 5.15
CA ARG A 274 -12.16 1.71 5.89
C ARG A 274 -11.12 2.41 4.99
N ILE A 275 -10.85 1.85 3.80
CA ILE A 275 -9.97 2.48 2.79
C ILE A 275 -10.54 3.85 2.38
N GLY A 276 -11.84 3.93 2.12
CA GLY A 276 -12.53 5.16 1.72
C GLY A 276 -12.46 6.25 2.79
N THR A 277 -12.63 5.89 4.08
CA THR A 277 -12.47 6.83 5.20
C THR A 277 -11.07 7.44 5.20
N GLY A 278 -10.02 6.65 5.00
CA GLY A 278 -8.67 7.19 4.94
C GLY A 278 -8.45 8.12 3.74
N LEU A 279 -8.99 7.79 2.56
CA LEU A 279 -8.96 8.70 1.41
C LEU A 279 -9.65 10.03 1.70
N VAL A 280 -10.82 10.04 2.35
CA VAL A 280 -11.49 11.29 2.78
C VAL A 280 -10.65 12.07 3.77
N LEU A 281 -10.05 11.40 4.76
CA LEU A 281 -9.18 12.03 5.74
C LEU A 281 -7.94 12.67 5.09
N SER A 282 -7.40 12.09 4.01
CA SER A 282 -6.30 12.71 3.24
C SER A 282 -6.71 14.01 2.55
N ILE A 283 -7.94 14.11 2.04
CA ILE A 283 -8.49 15.35 1.47
C ILE A 283 -8.57 16.43 2.55
N ILE A 284 -9.14 16.07 3.71
CA ILE A 284 -9.24 16.97 4.87
C ILE A 284 -7.85 17.41 5.33
N ALA A 285 -6.87 16.51 5.36
CA ALA A 285 -5.50 16.83 5.73
C ALA A 285 -4.86 17.84 4.78
N MET A 286 -5.01 17.67 3.47
CA MET A 286 -4.46 18.61 2.47
C MET A 286 -5.18 19.95 2.47
N ALA A 287 -6.50 19.98 2.66
CA ALA A 287 -7.23 21.21 2.89
C ALA A 287 -6.73 21.94 4.16
N THR A 288 -6.55 21.20 5.26
CA THR A 288 -6.01 21.74 6.52
C THR A 288 -4.61 22.32 6.32
N ALA A 289 -3.73 21.59 5.63
CA ALA A 289 -2.37 22.05 5.33
C ALA A 289 -2.37 23.33 4.49
N ALA A 290 -3.24 23.42 3.48
CA ALA A 290 -3.40 24.62 2.68
C ALA A 290 -3.85 25.83 3.52
N LEU A 291 -4.85 25.63 4.40
CA LEU A 291 -5.36 26.70 5.28
C LEU A 291 -4.31 27.17 6.30
N VAL A 292 -3.58 26.23 6.91
CA VAL A 292 -2.47 26.56 7.83
C VAL A 292 -1.38 27.34 7.09
N GLU A 293 -1.05 26.95 5.87
CA GLU A 293 -0.04 27.65 5.07
C GLU A 293 -0.49 29.05 4.64
N MET A 294 -1.76 29.21 4.25
CA MET A 294 -2.33 30.53 3.98
C MET A 294 -2.24 31.45 5.21
N LYS A 295 -2.51 30.91 6.40
CA LYS A 295 -2.39 31.66 7.66
C LYS A 295 -0.93 32.02 7.96
N ARG A 296 0.00 31.07 7.84
CA ARG A 296 1.44 31.28 8.06
C ARG A 296 1.98 32.37 7.12
N LYS A 297 1.65 32.28 5.83
CA LYS A 297 2.12 33.22 4.81
C LYS A 297 1.52 34.62 4.98
N LYS A 298 0.25 34.72 5.36
CA LYS A 298 -0.37 36.02 5.68
C LYS A 298 0.36 36.73 6.82
N LEU A 299 0.77 36.01 7.86
CA LEU A 299 1.56 36.55 8.96
C LEU A 299 2.97 36.96 8.50
N ALA A 300 3.61 36.16 7.64
CA ALA A 300 4.93 36.51 7.09
C ALA A 300 4.91 37.85 6.33
N VAL A 301 3.85 38.11 5.55
CA VAL A 301 3.66 39.40 4.86
C VAL A 301 3.38 40.53 5.85
N GLN A 302 2.45 40.33 6.79
CA GLN A 302 2.05 41.37 7.75
C GLN A 302 3.17 41.78 8.70
N SER A 303 4.02 40.85 9.11
CA SER A 303 5.18 41.12 9.97
C SER A 303 6.42 41.59 9.19
N GLY A 304 6.35 41.70 7.87
CA GLY A 304 7.50 42.08 7.03
C GLY A 304 8.64 41.06 7.02
N LEU A 305 8.37 39.81 7.42
CA LEU A 305 9.37 38.75 7.60
C LEU A 305 9.56 37.88 6.35
N MET A 306 9.10 38.32 5.17
CA MET A 306 9.19 37.54 3.92
C MET A 306 10.63 37.15 3.54
N ASN A 307 11.59 38.03 3.82
CA ASN A 307 13.02 37.80 3.55
C ASN A 307 13.82 37.40 4.80
N SER A 308 13.16 37.23 5.95
CA SER A 308 13.84 36.93 7.21
C SER A 308 13.88 35.42 7.47
N THR A 309 14.97 34.98 8.09
CA THR A 309 15.13 33.60 8.60
C THR A 309 14.62 33.46 10.04
N GLN A 310 14.11 34.53 10.64
CA GLN A 310 13.56 34.49 11.99
C GLN A 310 12.27 33.65 12.03
N PRO A 311 12.02 32.91 13.12
CA PRO A 311 10.78 32.18 13.30
C PRO A 311 9.58 33.12 13.24
N LEU A 312 8.58 32.75 12.44
CA LEU A 312 7.32 33.49 12.37
C LEU A 312 6.56 33.36 13.70
N PRO A 313 5.80 34.39 14.12
CA PRO A 313 5.00 34.39 15.35
C PRO A 313 3.73 33.53 15.20
N ILE A 314 3.91 32.27 14.82
CA ILE A 314 2.86 31.25 14.68
C ILE A 314 3.42 29.94 15.21
N THR A 315 2.69 29.31 16.11
CA THR A 315 3.12 28.04 16.71
C THR A 315 3.12 26.92 15.67
N PHE A 316 4.18 26.11 15.67
CA PHE A 316 4.28 24.90 14.85
C PHE A 316 3.15 23.89 15.12
N LEU A 317 2.45 23.97 16.27
CA LEU A 317 1.33 23.09 16.62
C LEU A 317 0.16 23.14 15.62
N TRP A 318 0.01 24.19 14.82
CA TRP A 318 -0.96 24.20 13.72
C TRP A 318 -0.69 23.10 12.69
N VAL A 319 0.57 22.75 12.48
CA VAL A 319 0.98 21.64 11.59
C VAL A 319 0.60 20.28 12.21
N ALA A 320 0.43 20.17 13.53
CA ALA A 320 -0.01 18.92 14.15
C ALA A 320 -1.40 18.47 13.65
N LEU A 321 -2.27 19.40 13.22
CA LEU A 321 -3.60 19.08 12.71
C LEU A 321 -3.56 18.32 11.37
N GLN A 322 -2.71 18.74 10.42
CA GLN A 322 -2.55 17.99 9.16
C GLN A 322 -1.91 16.61 9.40
N TYR A 323 -0.99 16.52 10.37
CA TYR A 323 -0.40 15.24 10.79
C TYR A 323 -1.43 14.31 11.45
N LEU A 324 -2.37 14.84 12.24
CA LEU A 324 -3.47 14.07 12.82
C LEU A 324 -4.32 13.40 11.73
N PHE A 325 -4.84 14.22 10.80
CA PHE A 325 -5.73 13.72 9.75
C PHE A 325 -5.01 12.74 8.84
N LEU A 326 -3.79 13.06 8.43
CA LEU A 326 -3.07 12.22 7.48
C LEU A 326 -2.46 10.96 8.13
N GLY A 327 -2.03 11.03 9.39
CA GLY A 327 -1.64 9.84 10.16
C GLY A 327 -2.82 8.91 10.42
N SER A 328 -4.00 9.47 10.70
CA SER A 328 -5.24 8.69 10.80
C SER A 328 -5.63 8.08 9.45
N ALA A 329 -5.49 8.84 8.36
CA ALA A 329 -5.73 8.37 6.99
C ALA A 329 -4.88 7.14 6.66
N ASP A 330 -3.58 7.20 6.95
CA ASP A 330 -2.66 6.08 6.77
C ASP A 330 -3.08 4.86 7.58
N LEU A 331 -3.40 5.02 8.87
CA LEU A 331 -3.83 3.91 9.72
C LEU A 331 -5.07 3.20 9.17
N PHE A 332 -6.08 3.95 8.73
CA PHE A 332 -7.31 3.37 8.18
C PHE A 332 -7.05 2.71 6.83
N THR A 333 -6.35 3.38 5.91
CA THR A 333 -6.13 2.87 4.56
C THR A 333 -5.15 1.71 4.55
N LEU A 334 -4.05 1.76 5.31
CA LEU A 334 -3.08 0.66 5.40
C LEU A 334 -3.72 -0.60 5.97
N ALA A 335 -4.42 -0.48 7.09
CA ALA A 335 -5.06 -1.64 7.71
C ALA A 335 -6.25 -2.14 6.87
N GLY A 336 -7.05 -1.25 6.28
CA GLY A 336 -8.11 -1.62 5.34
C GLY A 336 -7.59 -2.32 4.10
N MET A 337 -6.47 -1.85 3.53
CA MET A 337 -5.78 -2.52 2.43
C MET A 337 -5.30 -3.90 2.84
N MET A 338 -4.56 -4.03 3.95
CA MET A 338 -4.03 -5.32 4.38
C MET A 338 -5.15 -6.35 4.57
N ASP A 339 -6.23 -5.98 5.26
CA ASP A 339 -7.36 -6.89 5.48
C ASP A 339 -8.09 -7.24 4.17
N PHE A 340 -8.30 -6.26 3.30
CA PHE A 340 -8.93 -6.45 1.99
C PHE A 340 -8.12 -7.40 1.11
N PHE A 341 -6.84 -7.11 0.93
CA PHE A 341 -5.92 -7.92 0.14
C PHE A 341 -5.79 -9.33 0.70
N PHE A 342 -5.71 -9.48 2.02
CA PHE A 342 -5.57 -10.81 2.63
C PHE A 342 -6.82 -11.68 2.46
N THR A 343 -8.00 -11.06 2.48
CA THR A 343 -9.30 -11.74 2.37
C THR A 343 -9.63 -12.07 0.90
N GLU A 344 -9.35 -11.15 -0.01
CA GLU A 344 -9.71 -11.30 -1.43
C GLU A 344 -8.66 -12.06 -2.25
N ALA A 345 -7.37 -11.96 -1.88
CA ALA A 345 -6.31 -12.69 -2.56
C ALA A 345 -6.40 -14.20 -2.28
N PRO A 346 -6.12 -15.04 -3.30
CA PRO A 346 -6.07 -16.48 -3.11
C PRO A 346 -4.96 -16.89 -2.14
N PHE A 347 -5.15 -18.01 -1.44
CA PHE A 347 -4.25 -18.45 -0.37
C PHE A 347 -2.77 -18.50 -0.80
N SER A 348 -2.51 -18.98 -2.01
CA SER A 348 -1.16 -19.09 -2.57
C SER A 348 -0.49 -17.75 -2.89
N MET A 349 -1.20 -16.62 -2.82
CA MET A 349 -0.71 -15.29 -3.21
C MET A 349 -0.85 -14.24 -2.10
N ARG A 350 -1.13 -14.65 -0.86
CA ARG A 350 -1.31 -13.72 0.28
C ARG A 350 -0.06 -12.88 0.60
N SER A 351 1.14 -13.43 0.39
CA SER A 351 2.39 -12.68 0.57
C SER A 351 2.56 -11.55 -0.45
N LEU A 352 2.05 -11.73 -1.67
CA LEU A 352 2.00 -10.66 -2.67
C LEU A 352 1.03 -9.56 -2.23
N ALA A 353 -0.11 -9.96 -1.66
CA ALA A 353 -1.16 -9.06 -1.19
C ALA A 353 -0.63 -8.04 -0.14
N THR A 354 0.19 -8.49 0.82
CA THR A 354 0.83 -7.58 1.80
C THR A 354 1.95 -6.74 1.19
N SER A 355 2.68 -7.28 0.21
CA SER A 355 3.73 -6.52 -0.50
C SER A 355 3.16 -5.36 -1.32
N LEU A 356 1.93 -5.50 -1.85
CA LEU A 356 1.27 -4.43 -2.59
C LEU A 356 1.12 -3.16 -1.75
N SER A 357 0.80 -3.25 -0.45
CA SER A 357 0.71 -2.06 0.40
C SER A 357 2.02 -1.24 0.42
N TRP A 358 3.18 -1.90 0.43
CA TRP A 358 4.49 -1.23 0.34
C TRP A 358 4.79 -0.68 -1.05
N VAL A 359 4.35 -1.37 -2.11
CA VAL A 359 4.44 -0.85 -3.48
C VAL A 359 3.60 0.41 -3.63
N SER A 360 2.38 0.46 -3.06
CA SER A 360 1.55 1.67 -3.07
C SER A 360 2.27 2.84 -2.38
N LEU A 361 2.90 2.58 -1.24
CA LEU A 361 3.68 3.58 -0.52
C LEU A 361 4.82 4.13 -1.39
N ALA A 362 5.62 3.24 -1.98
CA ALA A 362 6.72 3.63 -2.86
C ALA A 362 6.25 4.43 -4.08
N MET A 363 5.20 3.96 -4.77
CA MET A 363 4.61 4.66 -5.91
C MET A 363 4.08 6.04 -5.52
N GLY A 364 3.50 6.20 -4.33
CA GLY A 364 3.05 7.49 -3.84
C GLY A 364 4.19 8.48 -3.63
N TYR A 365 5.32 8.03 -3.09
CA TYR A 365 6.50 8.88 -2.88
C TYR A 365 7.17 9.27 -4.21
N TYR A 366 7.20 8.37 -5.19
CA TYR A 366 7.64 8.70 -6.55
C TYR A 366 6.68 9.68 -7.23
N LEU A 367 5.37 9.46 -7.10
CA LEU A 367 4.36 10.38 -7.62
C LEU A 367 4.53 11.78 -7.02
N SER A 368 4.79 11.89 -5.71
CA SER A 368 5.09 13.18 -5.07
C SER A 368 6.26 13.90 -5.74
N SER A 369 7.34 13.17 -6.04
CA SER A 369 8.53 13.76 -6.69
C SER A 369 8.18 14.27 -8.09
N VAL A 370 7.44 13.47 -8.87
CA VAL A 370 6.96 13.84 -10.21
C VAL A 370 6.01 15.04 -10.15
N LEU A 371 5.10 15.09 -9.18
CA LEU A 371 4.16 16.22 -9.04
C LEU A 371 4.88 17.52 -8.71
N VAL A 372 5.90 17.49 -7.85
CA VAL A 372 6.71 18.69 -7.54
C VAL A 372 7.43 19.20 -8.79
N GLU A 373 8.08 18.30 -9.54
CA GLU A 373 8.76 18.65 -10.79
C GLU A 373 7.79 19.21 -11.83
N LEU A 374 6.66 18.53 -12.05
CA LEU A 374 5.64 18.93 -13.01
C LEU A 374 5.04 20.30 -12.64
N VAL A 375 4.68 20.51 -11.37
CA VAL A 375 4.15 21.79 -10.91
C VAL A 375 5.16 22.90 -11.14
N ASN A 376 6.44 22.69 -10.81
CA ASN A 376 7.47 23.69 -11.05
C ASN A 376 7.71 23.96 -12.54
N GLY A 377 7.72 22.92 -13.38
CA GLY A 377 7.89 23.08 -14.83
C GLY A 377 6.72 23.83 -15.49
N VAL A 378 5.49 23.43 -15.19
CA VAL A 378 4.27 24.09 -15.70
C VAL A 378 4.22 25.53 -15.19
N THR A 379 4.35 25.75 -13.89
CA THR A 379 4.19 27.09 -13.31
C THR A 379 5.35 28.03 -13.66
N GLY A 380 6.56 27.53 -13.88
CA GLY A 380 7.69 28.31 -14.38
C GLY A 380 7.60 28.65 -15.87
N THR A 381 6.87 27.88 -16.67
CA THR A 381 6.63 28.19 -18.09
C THR A 381 5.50 29.22 -18.24
N PHE A 382 4.41 29.04 -17.49
CA PHE A 382 3.24 29.93 -17.56
C PHE A 382 3.37 31.20 -16.70
N ARG A 383 4.25 31.21 -15.70
CA ARG A 383 4.54 32.38 -14.86
C ARG A 383 6.04 32.60 -14.78
N HIS A 384 6.45 33.85 -14.58
CA HIS A 384 7.86 34.20 -14.37
C HIS A 384 8.49 33.54 -13.13
N THR A 385 7.69 33.01 -12.18
CA THR A 385 8.18 32.34 -10.96
C THR A 385 7.42 31.02 -10.68
N PRO A 386 8.12 29.88 -10.56
CA PRO A 386 7.50 28.60 -10.18
C PRO A 386 6.87 28.63 -8.79
N TRP A 387 5.92 27.72 -8.51
CA TRP A 387 5.25 27.68 -7.19
C TRP A 387 6.16 27.24 -6.05
N LEU A 388 7.02 26.24 -6.24
CA LEU A 388 7.84 25.65 -5.18
C LEU A 388 9.32 26.06 -5.34
N TYR A 389 9.55 27.31 -5.73
CA TYR A 389 10.88 27.87 -5.96
C TYR A 389 11.01 29.25 -5.31
N GLY A 390 12.17 29.52 -4.71
CA GLY A 390 12.48 30.78 -4.04
C GLY A 390 13.68 30.65 -3.09
N SER A 391 14.21 31.79 -2.64
CA SER A 391 15.33 31.84 -1.68
C SER A 391 14.93 31.35 -0.29
N HIS A 392 13.66 31.53 0.08
CA HIS A 392 13.08 31.11 1.34
C HIS A 392 11.69 30.51 1.11
N LEU A 393 11.26 29.60 2.00
CA LEU A 393 9.93 28.99 1.96
C LEU A 393 8.80 30.05 1.98
N ASN A 394 9.04 31.23 2.52
CA ASN A 394 8.08 32.34 2.51
C ASN A 394 7.68 32.78 1.09
N HIS A 395 8.57 32.60 0.11
CA HIS A 395 8.29 32.90 -1.30
C HIS A 395 7.54 31.77 -2.01
N TYR A 396 7.56 30.56 -1.44
CA TYR A 396 6.89 29.42 -2.05
C TYR A 396 5.38 29.63 -2.00
N HIS A 397 4.71 29.24 -3.07
CA HIS A 397 3.26 29.09 -3.14
C HIS A 397 2.82 27.70 -2.70
N LEU A 398 3.29 27.28 -1.52
CA LEU A 398 3.00 25.97 -0.94
C LEU A 398 1.50 25.80 -0.68
N GLU A 399 0.78 26.88 -0.38
CA GLU A 399 -0.67 26.89 -0.24
C GLU A 399 -1.39 26.40 -1.50
N ARG A 400 -0.87 26.78 -2.69
CA ARG A 400 -1.46 26.38 -3.97
C ARG A 400 -1.18 24.92 -4.28
N PHE A 401 0.01 24.45 -3.92
CA PHE A 401 0.39 23.04 -4.08
C PHE A 401 -0.46 22.13 -3.18
N TYR A 402 -0.71 22.52 -1.93
CA TYR A 402 -1.61 21.76 -1.05
C TYR A 402 -3.07 21.77 -1.53
N TRP A 403 -3.57 22.89 -2.07
CA TRP A 403 -4.89 22.89 -2.72
C TRP A 403 -4.95 21.99 -3.96
N PHE A 404 -3.89 21.98 -4.78
CA PHE A 404 -3.79 21.10 -5.93
C PHE A 404 -3.82 19.61 -5.51
N MET A 405 -3.05 19.24 -4.48
CA MET A 405 -3.06 17.90 -3.89
C MET A 405 -4.43 17.53 -3.29
N CYS A 406 -5.12 18.49 -2.68
CA CYS A 406 -6.49 18.33 -2.18
C CYS A 406 -7.48 18.00 -3.31
N ILE A 407 -7.45 18.77 -4.41
CA ILE A 407 -8.31 18.54 -5.58
C ILE A 407 -8.02 17.17 -6.22
N LEU A 408 -6.74 16.84 -6.44
CA LEU A 408 -6.35 15.54 -6.98
C LEU A 408 -6.80 14.38 -6.07
N SER A 409 -6.71 14.55 -4.75
CA SER A 409 -7.19 13.56 -3.78
C SER A 409 -8.70 13.40 -3.84
N GLY A 410 -9.44 14.49 -4.06
CA GLY A 410 -10.88 14.48 -4.31
C GLY A 410 -11.26 13.70 -5.57
N LEU A 411 -10.60 13.99 -6.70
CA LEU A 411 -10.80 13.25 -7.95
C LEU A 411 -10.46 11.77 -7.80
N ASN A 412 -9.37 11.47 -7.10
CA ASN A 412 -8.97 10.10 -6.79
C ASN A 412 -10.01 9.37 -5.92
N PHE A 413 -10.63 10.06 -4.95
CA PHE A 413 -11.71 9.49 -4.15
C PHE A 413 -12.96 9.19 -4.97
N LEU A 414 -13.32 10.05 -5.93
CA LEU A 414 -14.43 9.77 -6.86
C LEU A 414 -14.14 8.54 -7.74
N HIS A 415 -12.91 8.44 -8.25
CA HIS A 415 -12.45 7.26 -8.99
C HIS A 415 -12.49 6.00 -8.13
N TYR A 416 -12.03 6.10 -6.87
CA TYR A 416 -12.15 5.01 -5.90
C TYR A 416 -13.59 4.57 -5.69
N LEU A 417 -14.52 5.51 -5.49
CA LEU A 417 -15.92 5.22 -5.25
C LEU A 417 -16.56 4.47 -6.42
N PHE A 418 -16.23 4.86 -7.66
CA PHE A 418 -16.68 4.17 -8.87
C PHE A 418 -16.28 2.69 -8.89
N TRP A 419 -15.03 2.38 -8.55
CA TRP A 419 -14.55 0.99 -8.49
C TRP A 419 -15.08 0.24 -7.28
N ALA A 420 -15.15 0.91 -6.13
CA ALA A 420 -15.65 0.32 -4.88
C ALA A 420 -17.10 -0.12 -4.99
N GLN A 421 -17.95 0.67 -5.65
CA GLN A 421 -19.36 0.34 -5.87
C GLN A 421 -19.56 -0.84 -6.84
N ARG A 422 -18.62 -1.05 -7.76
CA ARG A 422 -18.65 -2.16 -8.72
C ARG A 422 -17.92 -3.41 -8.22
N TYR A 423 -17.26 -3.32 -7.06
CA TYR A 423 -16.50 -4.43 -6.51
C TYR A 423 -17.42 -5.39 -5.77
N ASN A 424 -17.57 -6.60 -6.30
CA ASN A 424 -18.26 -7.68 -5.62
C ASN A 424 -17.29 -8.41 -4.71
N TYR A 425 -17.51 -8.33 -3.40
CA TYR A 425 -16.77 -9.14 -2.43
C TYR A 425 -16.90 -10.62 -2.75
N LYS A 426 -15.82 -11.37 -2.53
CA LYS A 426 -15.90 -12.82 -2.56
C LYS A 426 -16.89 -13.27 -1.49
N THR A 427 -17.89 -14.06 -1.87
CA THR A 427 -18.73 -14.77 -0.90
C THR A 427 -17.80 -15.68 -0.10
N SER A 428 -17.45 -15.26 1.13
CA SER A 428 -16.74 -16.14 2.04
C SER A 428 -17.59 -17.39 2.17
N SER A 429 -17.07 -18.51 1.69
CA SER A 429 -17.61 -19.82 2.00
C SER A 429 -17.44 -19.96 3.51
N GLY A 430 -18.46 -19.55 4.26
CA GLY A 430 -18.44 -19.59 5.70
C GLY A 430 -18.19 -21.02 6.20
N PRO A 431 -17.87 -21.18 7.49
CA PRO A 431 -17.63 -22.49 8.11
C PRO A 431 -18.76 -23.52 7.92
N ALA A 432 -19.95 -23.10 7.47
CA ALA A 432 -21.03 -23.97 7.04
C ALA A 432 -20.68 -24.86 5.84
N ASN A 433 -19.83 -24.40 4.91
CA ASN A 433 -19.42 -25.22 3.76
C ASN A 433 -18.33 -26.24 4.12
N HIS A 434 -17.48 -25.96 5.11
CA HIS A 434 -16.54 -26.95 5.63
C HIS A 434 -17.27 -28.08 6.38
N LYS A 435 -18.31 -27.75 7.16
CA LYS A 435 -19.18 -28.78 7.75
C LYS A 435 -19.95 -29.57 6.70
N LYS A 436 -20.47 -28.95 5.63
CA LYS A 436 -21.13 -29.67 4.53
C LYS A 436 -20.18 -30.59 3.75
N ILE A 437 -18.93 -30.16 3.52
CA ILE A 437 -17.93 -30.98 2.83
C ILE A 437 -17.46 -32.14 3.73
N GLN A 438 -17.25 -31.89 5.02
CA GLN A 438 -16.86 -32.92 5.99
C GLN A 438 -17.99 -33.94 6.23
N MET A 439 -19.24 -33.48 6.36
CA MET A 439 -20.41 -34.34 6.49
C MET A 439 -20.72 -35.13 5.20
N ARG A 440 -20.41 -34.58 4.01
CA ARG A 440 -20.55 -35.30 2.73
C ARG A 440 -19.50 -36.40 2.56
N ASN A 441 -18.27 -36.18 3.06
CA ASN A 441 -17.22 -37.18 3.04
C ASN A 441 -17.48 -38.31 4.05
N GLU A 442 -18.01 -38.00 5.25
CA GLU A 442 -18.41 -39.01 6.23
C GLU A 442 -19.60 -39.88 5.78
N ILE A 443 -20.48 -39.35 4.93
CA ILE A 443 -21.61 -40.12 4.33
C ILE A 443 -21.16 -40.97 3.13
N GLN A 444 -19.97 -40.72 2.56
CA GLN A 444 -19.40 -41.56 1.48
C GLN A 444 -18.47 -42.65 2.00
N GLU A 445 -18.02 -42.56 3.26
CA GLU A 445 -17.19 -43.57 3.94
C GLU A 445 -17.98 -44.51 4.86
N ALA A 446 -19.30 -44.29 5.02
CA ALA A 446 -20.25 -45.17 5.69
C ALA A 446 -21.18 -45.83 4.66
#